data_AF-A0A1H3Y643-F1
#
_entry.id   AF-A0A1H3Y643-F1
#
_cell.length_a   1.000
_cell.length_b   1.000
_cell.length_c   1.000
_cell.angle_alpha   90.00
_cell.angle_beta   90.00
_cell.angle_gamma   90.00
#
_symmetry.space_group_name_H-M   'P 1'
#
loop_
_entity.id
_entity.type
_entity.pdbx_description
1 polymer ?
#
loop_
_entity_poly.entity_id
_entity_poly.type
_entity_poly.pdbx_seq_one_letter_code
_entity_poly.pdbx_strand_id
1 'polypeptide(L)'
;MSLNGIDISAWQRGIDLDAVPADFVIIKATEGLDYVSGDCDRAYQQAKSGGKKVGVYHFADGNSSGTAEANYFVDNVAGYVGEAILILDWETNAVNCGPGYAKEFLDHVQARTGIKPMIYMSGSVVNEWDWSGVVAGDYGLWVAYYSLDSCNGYVPDAAMYPISDWAGAAMLQYTSGGYLPGWGDRLDLNVFYGDSNAWDAYAGGGTGVIVQPQPEPAPEATENAQNTSIYVVQEGDTLSGIADQYDTTYQHLAAINGIVNPDVIYPGQVIVIDGVASGSGQTYTIQSGDTLGGIAGMFGTSVGHLAELNGIENPDVIYAGDTIRIN
;
A
#
# COMPACT_ATOMS: atom_id res chain seq x y z
N MET A 1 -11.78 4.70 30.07
CA MET A 1 -13.08 4.10 29.68
C MET A 1 -12.99 3.79 28.20
N SER A 2 -13.61 2.71 27.74
CA SER A 2 -13.70 2.41 26.30
C SER A 2 -14.39 3.55 25.56
N LEU A 3 -14.06 3.70 24.29
CA LEU A 3 -14.70 4.66 23.39
C LEU A 3 -15.65 3.92 22.45
N ASN A 4 -16.76 4.56 22.09
CA ASN A 4 -17.69 4.02 21.12
C ASN A 4 -17.67 4.87 19.84
N GLY A 5 -17.77 4.21 18.70
CA GLY A 5 -17.63 4.90 17.44
C GLY A 5 -18.29 4.19 16.29
N ILE A 6 -18.12 4.80 15.13
CA ILE A 6 -18.61 4.30 13.86
C ILE A 6 -17.46 4.26 12.85
N ASP A 7 -17.60 3.44 11.83
CA ASP A 7 -16.82 3.56 10.62
C ASP A 7 -17.74 3.88 9.44
N ILE A 8 -17.23 4.68 8.50
CA ILE A 8 -18.00 5.24 7.40
C ILE A 8 -17.20 5.23 6.10
N SER A 9 -17.93 5.22 4.99
CA SER A 9 -17.37 5.31 3.65
C SER A 9 -18.20 6.26 2.77
N ALA A 10 -18.01 6.20 1.45
CA ALA A 10 -18.86 6.90 0.51
C ALA A 10 -20.35 6.52 0.60
N TRP A 11 -20.69 5.38 1.21
CA TRP A 11 -22.07 4.97 1.48
C TRP A 11 -22.79 5.88 2.48
N GLN A 12 -22.05 6.49 3.41
CA GLN A 12 -22.57 7.44 4.41
C GLN A 12 -22.23 8.89 4.05
N ARG A 13 -21.98 9.16 2.76
CA ARG A 13 -21.59 10.48 2.29
C ARG A 13 -22.54 11.57 2.77
N GLY A 14 -21.98 12.64 3.31
CA GLY A 14 -22.74 13.79 3.81
C GLY A 14 -23.38 13.58 5.19
N ILE A 15 -23.04 12.50 5.91
CA ILE A 15 -23.41 12.34 7.32
C ILE A 15 -22.97 13.55 8.15
N ASP A 16 -23.88 14.06 8.96
CA ASP A 16 -23.61 15.14 9.92
C ASP A 16 -23.07 14.53 11.22
N LEU A 17 -21.74 14.56 11.36
CA LEU A 17 -21.08 13.93 12.50
C LEU A 17 -21.34 14.67 13.82
N ASP A 18 -21.77 15.93 13.80
CA ASP A 18 -22.15 16.65 15.02
C ASP A 18 -23.49 16.16 15.57
N ALA A 19 -24.35 15.62 14.69
CA ALA A 19 -25.64 15.04 15.06
C ALA A 19 -25.52 13.57 15.52
N VAL A 20 -24.42 12.89 15.21
CA VAL A 20 -24.20 11.47 15.56
C VAL A 20 -23.43 11.36 16.88
N PRO A 21 -23.98 10.68 17.91
CA PRO A 21 -23.34 10.56 19.21
C PRO A 21 -22.24 9.50 19.16
N ALA A 22 -21.06 9.86 18.65
CA ALA A 22 -19.88 9.02 18.58
C ALA A 22 -18.66 9.68 19.25
N ASP A 23 -17.88 8.90 19.99
CA ASP A 23 -16.60 9.32 20.58
C ASP A 23 -15.50 9.35 19.50
N PHE A 24 -15.57 8.42 18.54
CA PHE A 24 -14.66 8.35 17.40
C PHE A 24 -15.35 8.02 16.07
N VAL A 25 -14.68 8.35 14.97
CA VAL A 25 -15.11 8.02 13.60
C VAL A 25 -13.90 7.51 12.80
N ILE A 26 -14.06 6.36 12.15
CA ILE A 26 -13.10 5.81 11.19
C ILE A 26 -13.62 6.00 9.77
N ILE A 27 -12.79 6.49 8.85
CA ILE A 27 -13.26 7.01 7.56
C ILE A 27 -12.48 6.36 6.41
N LYS A 28 -13.18 5.82 5.41
CA LYS A 28 -12.54 5.31 4.18
C LYS A 28 -11.81 6.44 3.48
N ALA A 29 -10.50 6.33 3.33
CA ALA A 29 -9.68 7.30 2.62
C ALA A 29 -9.36 6.84 1.20
N THR A 30 -8.88 5.62 1.03
CA THR A 30 -8.43 5.08 -0.26
C THR A 30 -8.80 3.61 -0.42
N GLU A 31 -8.71 3.12 -1.66
CA GLU A 31 -8.87 1.71 -2.03
C GLU A 31 -7.97 1.43 -3.23
N GLY A 32 -7.28 0.29 -3.22
CA GLY A 32 -6.36 -0.10 -4.29
C GLY A 32 -5.36 1.03 -4.62
N LEU A 33 -5.12 1.26 -5.92
CA LEU A 33 -4.20 2.31 -6.37
C LEU A 33 -4.89 3.46 -7.14
N ASP A 34 -6.22 3.46 -7.23
CA ASP A 34 -6.95 4.36 -8.13
C ASP A 34 -8.17 5.04 -7.49
N TYR A 35 -8.59 4.61 -6.29
CA TYR A 35 -9.71 5.23 -5.59
C TYR A 35 -9.25 6.11 -4.42
N VAL A 36 -9.73 7.35 -4.43
CA VAL A 36 -9.70 8.26 -3.27
C VAL A 36 -11.14 8.64 -2.92
N SER A 37 -11.49 8.52 -1.65
CA SER A 37 -12.81 8.86 -1.16
C SER A 37 -13.05 10.37 -1.25
N GLY A 38 -14.00 10.76 -2.10
CA GLY A 38 -14.40 12.16 -2.27
C GLY A 38 -15.13 12.79 -1.08
N ASP A 39 -15.40 12.04 -0.01
CA ASP A 39 -16.01 12.55 1.23
C ASP A 39 -15.10 12.47 2.46
N CYS A 40 -13.91 11.85 2.33
CA CYS A 40 -13.02 11.60 3.46
C CYS A 40 -12.60 12.89 4.17
N ASP A 41 -12.08 13.89 3.44
CA ASP A 41 -11.62 15.14 4.04
C ASP A 41 -12.77 15.89 4.74
N ARG A 42 -13.95 15.99 4.12
CA ARG A 42 -15.13 16.62 4.76
C ARG A 42 -15.44 15.95 6.10
N ALA A 43 -15.57 14.63 6.11
CA ALA A 43 -15.89 13.87 7.31
C ALA A 43 -14.78 13.99 8.37
N TYR A 44 -13.52 13.93 7.95
CA TYR A 44 -12.35 14.09 8.81
C TYR A 44 -12.36 15.46 9.49
N GLN A 45 -12.50 16.55 8.72
CA GLN A 45 -12.52 17.91 9.27
C GLN A 45 -13.71 18.11 10.22
N GLN A 46 -14.89 17.58 9.88
CA GLN A 46 -16.06 17.69 10.76
C GLN A 46 -15.81 16.93 12.07
N ALA A 47 -15.37 15.67 12.02
CA ALA A 47 -15.07 14.87 13.20
C ALA A 47 -14.04 15.55 14.12
N LYS A 48 -12.93 16.03 13.54
CA LYS A 48 -11.87 16.75 14.25
C LYS A 48 -12.41 18.03 14.90
N SER A 49 -13.17 18.85 14.17
CA SER A 49 -13.73 20.10 14.69
C SER A 49 -14.77 19.88 15.79
N GLY A 50 -15.52 18.77 15.71
CA GLY A 50 -16.47 18.32 16.73
C GLY A 50 -15.82 17.65 17.95
N GLY A 51 -14.48 17.58 17.99
CA GLY A 51 -13.73 17.01 19.10
C GLY A 51 -13.77 15.48 19.17
N LYS A 52 -14.19 14.81 18.10
CA LYS A 52 -14.16 13.34 18.00
C LYS A 52 -12.75 12.86 17.71
N LYS A 53 -12.45 11.66 18.17
CA LYS A 53 -11.26 10.93 17.74
C LYS A 53 -11.42 10.44 16.30
N VAL A 54 -10.34 10.40 15.52
CA VAL A 54 -10.40 10.11 14.09
C VAL A 54 -9.47 8.97 13.72
N GLY A 55 -9.93 8.09 12.84
CA GLY A 55 -9.13 7.10 12.13
C GLY A 55 -9.42 7.18 10.63
N VAL A 56 -8.47 6.76 9.81
CA VAL A 56 -8.64 6.64 8.36
C VAL A 56 -8.17 5.27 7.90
N TYR A 57 -8.90 4.67 6.97
CA TYR A 57 -8.56 3.34 6.47
C TYR A 57 -8.34 3.30 4.96
N HIS A 58 -7.48 2.37 4.57
CA HIS A 58 -7.26 1.94 3.21
C HIS A 58 -7.89 0.58 2.99
N PHE A 59 -8.81 0.46 2.03
CA PHE A 59 -9.38 -0.83 1.64
C PHE A 59 -8.45 -1.54 0.65
N ALA A 60 -7.88 -2.66 1.06
CA ALA A 60 -6.99 -3.43 0.19
C ALA A 60 -7.79 -4.17 -0.89
N ASP A 61 -7.38 -4.03 -2.15
CA ASP A 61 -8.07 -4.70 -3.26
C ASP A 61 -7.44 -6.06 -3.64
N GLY A 62 -6.18 -6.26 -3.26
CA GLY A 62 -5.41 -7.49 -3.53
C GLY A 62 -4.87 -7.58 -4.96
N ASN A 63 -4.97 -6.52 -5.75
CA ASN A 63 -4.48 -6.46 -7.14
C ASN A 63 -3.05 -5.92 -7.24
N SER A 64 -2.51 -5.36 -6.14
CA SER A 64 -1.15 -4.84 -6.07
C SER A 64 -0.40 -5.38 -4.85
N SER A 65 0.84 -4.92 -4.63
CA SER A 65 1.59 -5.30 -3.43
C SER A 65 1.15 -4.46 -2.24
N GLY A 66 1.30 -5.00 -1.02
CA GLY A 66 0.99 -4.24 0.20
C GLY A 66 1.84 -2.96 0.30
N THR A 67 3.06 -3.01 -0.23
CA THR A 67 3.94 -1.83 -0.36
C THR A 67 3.36 -0.74 -1.26
N ALA A 68 2.82 -1.11 -2.43
CA ALA A 68 2.26 -0.14 -3.38
C ALA A 68 1.02 0.55 -2.79
N GLU A 69 0.11 -0.24 -2.21
CA GLU A 69 -1.10 0.26 -1.57
C GLU A 69 -0.79 1.08 -0.30
N ALA A 70 0.25 0.72 0.47
CA ALA A 70 0.73 1.54 1.59
C ALA A 70 1.24 2.91 1.12
N ASN A 71 1.98 2.95 0.01
CA ASN A 71 2.44 4.22 -0.54
C ASN A 71 1.27 5.10 -0.98
N TYR A 72 0.35 4.52 -1.74
CA TYR A 72 -0.84 5.21 -2.19
C TYR A 72 -1.69 5.73 -1.03
N PHE A 73 -1.88 4.92 0.01
CA PHE A 73 -2.56 5.35 1.22
C PHE A 73 -1.86 6.53 1.89
N VAL A 74 -0.57 6.42 2.22
CA VAL A 74 0.19 7.46 2.93
C VAL A 74 0.24 8.76 2.13
N ASP A 75 0.40 8.71 0.81
CA ASP A 75 0.44 9.89 -0.05
C ASP A 75 -0.89 10.67 0.00
N ASN A 76 -2.02 9.95 0.06
CA ASN A 76 -3.35 10.55 0.08
C ASN A 76 -3.83 10.95 1.49
N VAL A 77 -3.19 10.45 2.56
CA VAL A 77 -3.56 10.79 3.96
C VAL A 77 -2.48 11.58 4.70
N ALA A 78 -1.46 12.10 4.00
CA ALA A 78 -0.36 12.82 4.61
C ALA A 78 -0.80 13.96 5.56
N GLY A 79 -1.92 14.63 5.25
CA GLY A 79 -2.50 15.68 6.09
C GLY A 79 -3.16 15.20 7.39
N TYR A 80 -3.34 13.88 7.56
CA TYR A 80 -3.98 13.25 8.73
C TYR A 80 -2.97 12.50 9.61
N VAL A 81 -1.74 12.30 9.13
CA VAL A 81 -0.68 11.57 9.84
C VAL A 81 -0.33 12.30 11.14
N GLY A 82 -0.27 11.56 12.25
CA GLY A 82 -0.04 12.10 13.59
C GLY A 82 -1.31 12.61 14.28
N GLU A 83 -2.44 12.57 13.59
CA GLU A 83 -3.74 12.99 14.13
C GLU A 83 -4.82 11.90 14.05
N ALA A 84 -4.73 11.01 13.06
CA ALA A 84 -5.62 9.87 12.89
C ALA A 84 -4.89 8.54 13.06
N ILE A 85 -5.62 7.53 13.57
CA ILE A 85 -5.16 6.13 13.47
C ILE A 85 -5.15 5.74 11.99
N LEU A 86 -4.04 5.20 11.54
CA LEU A 86 -3.86 4.68 10.18
C LEU A 86 -4.22 3.20 10.14
N ILE A 87 -5.14 2.81 9.26
CA ILE A 87 -5.73 1.46 9.26
C ILE A 87 -5.59 0.82 7.88
N LEU A 88 -5.11 -0.43 7.85
CA LEU A 88 -5.31 -1.33 6.72
C LEU A 88 -6.63 -2.08 6.90
N ASP A 89 -7.56 -1.94 5.98
CA ASP A 89 -8.74 -2.78 5.87
C ASP A 89 -8.42 -3.96 4.93
N TRP A 90 -8.11 -5.11 5.53
CA TRP A 90 -7.69 -6.33 4.85
C TRP A 90 -8.85 -7.33 4.78
N GLU A 91 -9.62 -7.25 3.70
CA GLU A 91 -10.78 -8.11 3.49
C GLU A 91 -10.98 -8.49 2.01
N THR A 92 -12.07 -9.20 1.73
CA THR A 92 -12.44 -9.67 0.39
C THR A 92 -11.31 -10.39 -0.36
N ASN A 93 -10.88 -9.90 -1.52
CA ASN A 93 -9.88 -10.53 -2.35
C ASN A 93 -8.48 -10.41 -1.78
N ALA A 94 -8.17 -9.33 -1.04
CA ALA A 94 -6.86 -9.11 -0.43
C ALA A 94 -6.49 -10.21 0.58
N VAL A 95 -7.49 -10.89 1.16
CA VAL A 95 -7.28 -12.05 2.04
C VAL A 95 -6.47 -13.15 1.34
N ASN A 96 -6.67 -13.33 0.03
CA ASN A 96 -5.99 -14.37 -0.74
C ASN A 96 -4.49 -14.08 -0.95
N CYS A 97 -4.04 -12.85 -0.72
CA CYS A 97 -2.63 -12.47 -0.75
C CYS A 97 -1.89 -12.90 0.53
N GLY A 98 -2.63 -13.31 1.57
CA GLY A 98 -2.10 -13.81 2.83
C GLY A 98 -1.47 -12.74 3.74
N PRO A 99 -1.04 -13.12 4.96
CA PRO A 99 -0.48 -12.18 5.94
C PRO A 99 0.79 -11.45 5.50
N GLY A 100 1.51 -12.00 4.52
CA GLY A 100 2.70 -11.35 3.94
C GLY A 100 2.38 -10.00 3.32
N TYR A 101 1.31 -9.93 2.51
CA TYR A 101 0.81 -8.68 1.94
C TYR A 101 0.48 -7.66 3.04
N ALA A 102 -0.27 -8.10 4.05
CA ALA A 102 -0.67 -7.23 5.15
C ALA A 102 0.56 -6.72 5.92
N LYS A 103 1.53 -7.60 6.20
CA LYS A 103 2.77 -7.22 6.89
C LYS A 103 3.59 -6.22 6.09
N GLU A 104 3.70 -6.39 4.77
CA GLU A 104 4.38 -5.43 3.88
C GLU A 104 3.75 -4.05 3.96
N PHE A 105 2.41 -3.98 3.89
CA PHE A 105 1.66 -2.74 4.01
C PHE A 105 1.93 -2.07 5.37
N LEU A 106 1.77 -2.82 6.46
CA LEU A 106 1.91 -2.29 7.82
C LEU A 106 3.33 -1.77 8.07
N ASP A 107 4.35 -2.52 7.65
CA ASP A 107 5.76 -2.13 7.76
C ASP A 107 6.06 -0.87 6.93
N HIS A 108 5.51 -0.76 5.72
CA HIS A 108 5.75 0.40 4.87
C HIS A 108 5.07 1.65 5.40
N VAL A 109 3.82 1.56 5.89
CA VAL A 109 3.17 2.71 6.54
C VAL A 109 3.98 3.14 7.78
N GLN A 110 4.45 2.19 8.60
CA GLN A 110 5.30 2.53 9.74
C GLN A 110 6.61 3.19 9.31
N ALA A 111 7.29 2.65 8.30
CA ALA A 111 8.54 3.20 7.80
C ALA A 111 8.37 4.64 7.28
N ARG A 112 7.24 4.93 6.63
CA ARG A 112 6.98 6.26 6.03
C ARG A 112 6.49 7.31 7.02
N THR A 113 5.80 6.89 8.08
CA THR A 113 5.12 7.82 9.00
C THR A 113 5.72 7.85 10.40
N GLY A 114 6.50 6.83 10.76
CA GLY A 114 6.93 6.57 12.14
C GLY A 114 5.81 6.06 13.05
N ILE A 115 4.58 5.90 12.54
CA ILE A 115 3.40 5.49 13.30
C ILE A 115 3.08 4.05 12.95
N LYS A 116 2.81 3.22 13.96
CA LYS A 116 2.35 1.85 13.74
C LYS A 116 0.89 1.85 13.30
N PRO A 117 0.57 1.44 12.06
CA PRO A 117 -0.82 1.26 11.66
C PRO A 117 -1.49 0.12 12.42
N MET A 118 -2.81 0.12 12.36
CA MET A 118 -3.68 -0.96 12.82
C MET A 118 -4.16 -1.77 11.61
N ILE A 119 -4.44 -3.06 11.79
CA ILE A 119 -5.08 -3.91 10.79
C ILE A 119 -6.52 -4.19 11.16
N TYR A 120 -7.42 -4.06 10.20
CA TYR A 120 -8.78 -4.53 10.24
C TYR A 120 -8.93 -5.83 9.44
N MET A 121 -9.71 -6.78 9.98
CA MET A 121 -10.13 -7.99 9.27
C MET A 121 -11.38 -8.61 9.90
N SER A 122 -12.04 -9.50 9.14
CA SER A 122 -13.12 -10.33 9.66
C SER A 122 -12.62 -11.33 10.72
N GLY A 123 -13.44 -11.56 11.75
CA GLY A 123 -13.25 -12.61 12.74
C GLY A 123 -13.26 -14.02 12.15
N SER A 124 -13.73 -14.20 10.90
CA SER A 124 -13.60 -15.47 10.18
C SER A 124 -12.14 -15.77 9.82
N VAL A 125 -11.33 -14.76 9.47
CA VAL A 125 -9.95 -14.96 8.98
C VAL A 125 -8.89 -14.73 10.04
N VAL A 126 -9.25 -14.13 11.19
CA VAL A 126 -8.31 -13.78 12.27
C VAL A 126 -7.56 -14.98 12.85
N ASN A 127 -8.15 -16.17 12.79
CA ASN A 127 -7.53 -17.43 13.28
C ASN A 127 -7.22 -18.42 12.13
N GLU A 128 -7.39 -18.02 10.86
CA GLU A 128 -7.13 -18.89 9.70
C GLU A 128 -5.67 -18.88 9.25
N TRP A 129 -4.93 -17.84 9.63
CA TRP A 129 -3.56 -17.60 9.18
C TRP A 129 -2.58 -17.50 10.34
N ASP A 130 -1.29 -17.66 10.04
CA ASP A 130 -0.21 -17.36 10.97
C ASP A 130 0.05 -15.84 10.99
N TRP A 131 -0.33 -15.19 12.09
CA TRP A 131 -0.15 -13.77 12.29
C TRP A 131 1.07 -13.43 13.15
N SER A 132 1.91 -14.41 13.47
CA SER A 132 3.07 -14.21 14.35
C SER A 132 4.00 -13.08 13.87
N GLY A 133 4.16 -12.91 12.55
CA GLY A 133 4.93 -11.81 11.98
C GLY A 133 4.32 -10.44 12.24
N VAL A 134 3.00 -10.30 12.12
CA VAL A 134 2.28 -9.05 12.39
C VAL A 134 2.27 -8.76 13.89
N VAL A 135 2.03 -9.76 14.74
CA VAL A 135 2.07 -9.64 16.20
C VAL A 135 3.46 -9.28 16.71
N ALA A 136 4.52 -9.86 16.12
CA ALA A 136 5.90 -9.51 16.47
C ALA A 136 6.26 -8.06 16.10
N GLY A 137 5.59 -7.48 15.10
CA GLY A 137 5.66 -6.05 14.78
C GLY A 137 4.93 -5.15 15.77
N ASP A 138 4.12 -5.74 16.67
CA ASP A 138 3.29 -5.04 17.65
C ASP A 138 2.31 -4.07 16.95
N TYR A 139 1.66 -4.58 15.90
CA TYR A 139 0.55 -3.91 15.21
C TYR A 139 -0.79 -4.22 15.89
N GLY A 140 -1.61 -3.18 16.06
CA GLY A 140 -2.93 -3.30 16.67
C GLY A 140 -3.93 -4.02 15.76
N LEU A 141 -4.92 -4.67 16.37
CA LEU A 141 -6.00 -5.37 15.69
C LEU A 141 -7.34 -4.66 15.91
N TRP A 142 -8.02 -4.32 14.82
CA TRP A 142 -9.45 -4.08 14.76
C TRP A 142 -10.10 -5.31 14.13
N VAL A 143 -11.08 -5.93 14.78
CA VAL A 143 -11.72 -7.14 14.25
C VAL A 143 -13.20 -6.92 14.03
N ALA A 144 -13.72 -7.38 12.90
CA ALA A 144 -15.16 -7.46 12.69
C ALA A 144 -15.71 -8.78 13.19
N TYR A 145 -16.61 -8.72 14.15
CA TYR A 145 -17.37 -9.89 14.58
C TYR A 145 -18.80 -9.50 14.92
N TYR A 146 -19.71 -9.78 14.00
CA TYR A 146 -21.12 -9.40 14.08
C TYR A 146 -21.90 -10.29 15.05
N SER A 147 -21.66 -10.08 16.34
CA SER A 147 -22.42 -10.72 17.41
C SER A 147 -23.88 -10.23 17.47
N LEU A 148 -24.19 -9.13 16.78
CA LEU A 148 -25.51 -8.52 16.70
C LEU A 148 -25.88 -8.20 15.24
N ASP A 149 -27.00 -8.74 14.76
CA ASP A 149 -27.55 -8.39 13.42
C ASP A 149 -27.97 -6.92 13.34
N SER A 150 -28.43 -6.35 14.46
CA SER A 150 -28.75 -4.92 14.61
C SER A 150 -28.84 -4.53 16.08
N CYS A 151 -28.67 -3.24 16.38
CA CYS A 151 -28.89 -2.69 17.72
C CYS A 151 -29.27 -1.19 17.69
N ASN A 152 -29.94 -0.72 18.74
CA ASN A 152 -30.27 0.69 18.93
C ASN A 152 -29.31 1.28 19.97
N GLY A 153 -28.37 2.11 19.52
CA GLY A 153 -27.28 2.60 20.37
C GLY A 153 -26.14 1.59 20.55
N TYR A 154 -25.13 2.01 21.31
CA TYR A 154 -23.91 1.24 21.49
C TYR A 154 -24.05 0.08 22.49
N VAL A 155 -23.32 -1.00 22.20
CA VAL A 155 -23.17 -2.18 23.07
C VAL A 155 -21.67 -2.42 23.32
N PRO A 156 -21.03 -1.67 24.24
CA PRO A 156 -19.58 -1.76 24.46
C PRO A 156 -19.12 -3.12 24.98
N ASP A 157 -20.04 -3.89 25.56
CA ASP A 157 -19.79 -5.24 26.09
C ASP A 157 -20.20 -6.34 25.09
N ALA A 158 -20.31 -6.00 23.79
CA ALA A 158 -20.62 -6.95 22.73
C ALA A 158 -19.63 -8.11 22.73
N ALA A 159 -20.14 -9.31 22.47
CA ALA A 159 -19.33 -10.52 22.51
C ALA A 159 -18.29 -10.51 21.37
N MET A 160 -17.11 -11.07 21.66
CA MET A 160 -16.05 -11.33 20.68
C MET A 160 -15.63 -12.80 20.75
N TYR A 161 -15.35 -13.43 19.62
CA TYR A 161 -14.75 -14.77 19.62
C TYR A 161 -13.30 -14.74 20.14
N PRO A 162 -12.77 -15.88 20.61
CA PRO A 162 -11.36 -15.98 20.94
C PRO A 162 -10.47 -15.62 19.74
N ILE A 163 -9.43 -14.86 20.01
CA ILE A 163 -8.34 -14.53 19.06
C ILE A 163 -7.11 -15.32 19.51
N SER A 164 -6.44 -16.03 18.59
CA SER A 164 -5.33 -16.91 18.94
C SER A 164 -4.00 -16.18 19.11
N ASP A 165 -3.66 -15.32 18.14
CA ASP A 165 -2.28 -14.81 18.00
C ASP A 165 -2.08 -13.48 18.75
N TRP A 166 -3.14 -12.67 18.87
CA TRP A 166 -3.14 -11.47 19.71
C TRP A 166 -3.59 -11.77 21.13
N ALA A 167 -3.04 -11.05 22.10
CA ALA A 167 -3.53 -11.05 23.48
C ALA A 167 -4.97 -10.50 23.60
N GLY A 168 -5.40 -9.70 22.62
CA GLY A 168 -6.75 -9.16 22.48
C GLY A 168 -6.81 -8.16 21.33
N ALA A 169 -8.03 -7.84 20.87
CA ALA A 169 -8.23 -6.77 19.90
C ALA A 169 -8.15 -5.39 20.57
N ALA A 170 -7.64 -4.40 19.84
CA ALA A 170 -7.72 -3.01 20.25
C ALA A 170 -9.13 -2.44 20.00
N MET A 171 -9.80 -2.92 18.95
CA MET A 171 -11.12 -2.48 18.53
C MET A 171 -11.96 -3.63 18.01
N LEU A 172 -13.28 -3.56 18.21
CA LEU A 172 -14.25 -4.52 17.71
C LEU A 172 -15.34 -3.79 16.93
N GLN A 173 -15.58 -4.17 15.67
CA GLN A 173 -16.81 -3.88 14.93
C GLN A 173 -17.82 -5.00 15.22
N TYR A 174 -18.87 -4.72 15.98
CA TYR A 174 -19.79 -5.76 16.47
C TYR A 174 -21.13 -5.83 15.73
N THR A 175 -21.40 -4.89 14.83
CA THR A 175 -22.57 -4.92 13.95
C THR A 175 -22.35 -4.01 12.75
N SER A 176 -23.00 -4.35 11.64
CA SER A 176 -23.25 -3.47 10.49
C SER A 176 -24.70 -2.96 10.42
N GLY A 177 -25.48 -3.23 11.46
CA GLY A 177 -26.91 -2.93 11.55
C GLY A 177 -27.26 -1.97 12.68
N GLY A 178 -26.35 -1.09 13.08
CA GLY A 178 -26.57 -0.14 14.17
C GLY A 178 -27.47 1.03 13.80
N TYR A 179 -28.31 1.45 14.74
CA TYR A 179 -29.10 2.67 14.66
C TYR A 179 -28.62 3.69 15.69
N LEU A 180 -28.25 4.87 15.22
CA LEU A 180 -27.91 6.04 16.04
C LEU A 180 -28.75 7.25 15.59
N PRO A 181 -29.14 8.15 16.50
CA PRO A 181 -29.71 9.42 16.10
C PRO A 181 -28.69 10.21 15.25
N GLY A 182 -29.18 11.06 14.35
CA GLY A 182 -28.35 11.86 13.45
C GLY A 182 -28.08 11.22 12.07
N TRP A 183 -28.44 9.95 11.88
CA TRP A 183 -28.37 9.27 10.58
C TRP A 183 -29.62 8.41 10.34
N GLY A 184 -30.11 8.40 9.09
CA GLY A 184 -31.39 7.78 8.73
C GLY A 184 -31.31 6.30 8.33
N ASP A 185 -30.11 5.73 8.25
CA ASP A 185 -29.86 4.35 7.81
C ASP A 185 -28.94 3.62 8.81
N ARG A 186 -28.48 2.43 8.44
CA ARG A 186 -27.58 1.60 9.25
C ARG A 186 -26.17 2.19 9.30
N LEU A 187 -25.53 1.98 10.45
CA LEU A 187 -24.13 2.28 10.70
C LEU A 187 -23.41 1.05 11.25
N ASP A 188 -22.14 0.93 10.86
CA ASP A 188 -21.20 0.02 11.48
C ASP A 188 -20.82 0.56 12.86
N LEU A 189 -21.04 -0.23 13.91
CA LEU A 189 -20.77 0.22 15.29
C LEU A 189 -19.59 -0.52 15.90
N ASN A 190 -18.77 0.28 16.57
CA ASN A 190 -17.47 -0.14 17.08
C ASN A 190 -17.31 0.21 18.55
N VAL A 191 -16.49 -0.60 19.24
CA VAL A 191 -15.92 -0.27 20.54
C VAL A 191 -14.41 -0.33 20.45
N PHE A 192 -13.74 0.72 20.93
CA PHE A 192 -12.30 0.75 21.16
C PHE A 192 -12.04 0.47 22.64
N TYR A 193 -11.23 -0.54 22.94
CA TYR A 193 -11.02 -1.01 24.31
C TYR A 193 -10.00 -0.17 25.10
N GLY A 194 -9.45 0.88 24.50
CA GLY A 194 -8.63 1.89 25.17
C GLY A 194 -9.41 3.16 25.53
N ASP A 195 -8.75 4.04 26.29
CA ASP A 195 -9.24 5.39 26.54
C ASP A 195 -8.68 6.40 25.51
N SER A 196 -8.99 7.69 25.70
CA SER A 196 -8.50 8.75 24.81
C SER A 196 -6.97 8.79 24.68
N ASN A 197 -6.22 8.49 25.74
CA ASN A 197 -4.75 8.51 25.67
C ASN A 197 -4.23 7.31 24.88
N ALA A 198 -4.87 6.15 25.04
CA ALA A 198 -4.57 4.98 24.22
C ALA A 198 -4.89 5.25 22.73
N TRP A 199 -6.00 5.94 22.43
CA TRP A 199 -6.31 6.36 21.06
C TRP A 199 -5.19 7.27 20.51
N ASP A 200 -4.81 8.27 21.28
CA ASP A 200 -3.75 9.21 20.88
C ASP A 200 -2.43 8.48 20.63
N ALA A 201 -2.09 7.44 21.42
CA ALA A 201 -0.91 6.62 21.16
C ALA A 201 -0.99 5.88 19.80
N TYR A 202 -2.14 5.32 19.42
CA TYR A 202 -2.34 4.72 18.10
C TYR A 202 -2.31 5.73 16.95
N ALA A 203 -2.76 6.96 17.19
CA ALA A 203 -2.72 8.05 16.21
C ALA A 203 -1.33 8.72 16.10
N GLY A 204 -0.32 8.27 16.87
CA GLY A 204 1.05 8.81 16.86
C GLY A 204 1.36 9.85 17.94
N GLY A 205 0.41 10.14 18.84
CA GLY A 205 0.40 11.21 19.85
C GLY A 205 1.39 11.12 21.03
N GLY A 206 2.46 10.33 20.93
CA GLY A 206 3.59 10.35 21.87
C GLY A 206 4.89 10.93 21.30
N THR A 207 5.00 10.98 19.98
CA THR A 207 6.11 11.59 19.27
C THR A 207 5.49 12.66 18.40
N GLY A 208 5.67 13.93 18.75
CA GLY A 208 5.38 15.01 17.81
C GLY A 208 6.03 14.65 16.49
N VAL A 209 5.21 14.25 15.50
CA VAL A 209 5.70 13.92 14.16
C VAL A 209 6.07 15.25 13.55
N ILE A 210 7.30 15.66 13.81
CA ILE A 210 8.02 16.54 12.93
C ILE A 210 8.15 15.72 11.65
N VAL A 211 7.43 16.10 10.60
CA VAL A 211 7.83 15.76 9.23
C VAL A 211 9.26 16.25 9.13
N GLN A 212 10.23 15.34 9.15
CA GLN A 212 11.64 15.73 9.09
C GLN A 212 11.89 16.31 7.69
N PRO A 213 12.39 17.55 7.57
CA PRO A 213 13.06 17.95 6.36
C PRO A 213 14.34 17.13 6.23
N GLN A 214 14.54 16.53 5.06
CA GLN A 214 15.74 15.79 4.68
C GLN A 214 17.04 16.53 5.06
N PRO A 215 17.98 15.89 5.78
CA PRO A 215 19.34 16.40 5.95
C PRO A 215 20.25 16.00 4.77
N GLU A 216 20.99 16.95 4.18
CA GLU A 216 22.14 16.72 3.27
C GLU A 216 23.48 16.57 4.05
N PRO A 217 24.58 16.00 3.47
CA PRO A 217 25.38 14.91 4.09
C PRO A 217 26.90 15.18 4.25
N ALA A 218 27.64 14.27 4.93
CA ALA A 218 29.06 13.85 4.69
C ALA A 218 29.58 12.80 5.72
N PRO A 219 30.64 11.97 5.48
CA PRO A 219 30.86 10.99 4.40
C PRO A 219 31.29 9.56 4.87
N GLU A 220 31.13 8.58 3.94
CA GLU A 220 31.67 7.19 3.81
C GLU A 220 31.21 6.07 4.80
N ALA A 221 30.70 4.88 4.39
CA ALA A 221 30.77 4.15 3.10
C ALA A 221 29.59 3.16 2.83
N THR A 222 29.22 3.08 1.53
CA THR A 222 28.54 2.03 0.71
C THR A 222 27.12 1.52 1.05
N GLU A 223 26.09 2.01 0.34
CA GLU A 223 25.34 1.30 -0.73
C GLU A 223 24.31 2.23 -1.40
N ASN A 224 24.08 2.06 -2.70
CA ASN A 224 23.48 3.05 -3.63
C ASN A 224 21.98 3.35 -3.39
N ALA A 225 21.65 4.63 -3.18
CA ALA A 225 20.28 5.15 -3.26
C ALA A 225 19.88 5.39 -4.73
N GLN A 226 18.71 4.88 -5.10
CA GLN A 226 18.16 4.84 -6.45
C GLN A 226 17.40 6.13 -6.77
N ASN A 227 17.80 6.86 -7.81
CA ASN A 227 17.11 8.06 -8.30
C ASN A 227 15.89 7.63 -9.13
N THR A 228 14.68 7.79 -8.60
CA THR A 228 13.45 7.60 -9.39
C THR A 228 13.11 8.88 -10.16
N SER A 229 13.10 8.78 -11.49
CA SER A 229 12.65 9.79 -12.45
C SER A 229 11.33 9.35 -13.08
N ILE A 230 10.58 10.28 -13.68
CA ILE A 230 9.36 9.97 -14.43
C ILE A 230 9.52 10.44 -15.88
N TYR A 231 9.07 9.63 -16.83
CA TYR A 231 9.04 9.95 -18.26
C TYR A 231 7.59 9.93 -18.77
N VAL A 232 7.20 10.93 -19.54
CA VAL A 232 5.86 10.99 -20.17
C VAL A 232 6.00 10.59 -21.62
N VAL A 233 5.39 9.46 -22.01
CA VAL A 233 5.44 8.87 -23.35
C VAL A 233 5.04 9.89 -24.40
N GLN A 234 5.84 10.05 -25.44
CA GLN A 234 5.59 10.90 -26.59
C GLN A 234 5.10 10.08 -27.79
N GLU A 235 4.55 10.76 -28.80
CA GLU A 235 4.14 10.12 -30.05
C GLU A 235 5.35 9.49 -30.77
N GLY A 236 5.32 8.17 -30.95
CA GLY A 236 6.38 7.41 -31.61
C GLY A 236 7.33 6.64 -30.66
N ASP A 237 7.17 6.81 -29.35
CA ASP A 237 7.99 6.09 -28.37
C ASP A 237 7.63 4.60 -28.28
N THR A 238 8.62 3.78 -27.94
CA THR A 238 8.45 2.39 -27.51
C THR A 238 9.01 2.20 -26.10
N LEU A 239 8.51 1.24 -25.34
CA LEU A 239 9.03 0.98 -23.99
C LEU A 239 10.50 0.57 -24.01
N SER A 240 10.95 -0.09 -25.09
CA SER A 240 12.35 -0.39 -25.37
C SER A 240 13.20 0.85 -25.65
N GLY A 241 12.72 1.78 -26.48
CA GLY A 241 13.46 3.02 -26.75
C GLY A 241 13.58 3.92 -25.51
N ILE A 242 12.55 3.94 -24.67
CA ILE A 242 12.58 4.62 -23.38
C ILE A 242 13.57 3.91 -22.45
N ALA A 243 13.53 2.57 -22.35
CA ALA A 243 14.49 1.82 -21.53
C ALA A 243 15.95 2.09 -21.93
N ASP A 244 16.23 2.13 -23.23
CA ASP A 244 17.55 2.45 -23.78
C ASP A 244 18.00 3.86 -23.40
N GLN A 245 17.10 4.84 -23.44
CA GLN A 245 17.42 6.23 -23.05
C GLN A 245 17.82 6.36 -21.58
N TYR A 246 17.35 5.45 -20.73
CA TYR A 246 17.53 5.48 -19.28
C TYR A 246 18.42 4.35 -18.75
N ASP A 247 19.22 3.73 -19.63
CA ASP A 247 20.18 2.67 -19.29
C ASP A 247 19.56 1.52 -18.46
N THR A 248 18.37 1.07 -18.85
CA THR A 248 17.64 -0.03 -18.21
C THR A 248 17.01 -0.98 -19.23
N THR A 249 16.20 -1.96 -18.80
CA THR A 249 15.51 -2.90 -19.71
C THR A 249 14.02 -2.62 -19.77
N TYR A 250 13.37 -2.92 -20.90
CA TYR A 250 11.93 -2.69 -21.03
C TYR A 250 11.12 -3.62 -20.13
N GLN A 251 11.64 -4.80 -19.75
CA GLN A 251 10.98 -5.72 -18.82
C GLN A 251 11.07 -5.19 -17.41
N HIS A 252 12.19 -4.57 -17.05
CA HIS A 252 12.31 -3.87 -15.78
C HIS A 252 11.33 -2.70 -15.76
N LEU A 253 11.32 -1.86 -16.79
CA LEU A 253 10.30 -0.80 -16.91
C LEU A 253 8.88 -1.36 -16.92
N ALA A 254 8.61 -2.44 -17.63
CA ALA A 254 7.28 -3.04 -17.66
C ALA A 254 6.88 -3.60 -16.29
N ALA A 255 7.80 -4.22 -15.57
CA ALA A 255 7.56 -4.78 -14.25
C ALA A 255 7.27 -3.69 -13.22
N ILE A 256 8.11 -2.65 -13.14
CA ILE A 256 7.91 -1.55 -12.17
C ILE A 256 6.72 -0.66 -12.52
N ASN A 257 6.30 -0.63 -13.79
CA ASN A 257 5.14 0.14 -14.26
C ASN A 257 3.88 -0.71 -14.45
N GLY A 258 3.91 -2.00 -14.15
CA GLY A 258 2.76 -2.90 -14.33
C GLY A 258 2.27 -3.03 -15.77
N ILE A 259 3.15 -2.83 -16.76
CA ILE A 259 2.80 -2.91 -18.19
C ILE A 259 2.73 -4.38 -18.61
N VAL A 260 1.50 -4.88 -18.78
CA VAL A 260 1.23 -6.28 -19.15
C VAL A 260 1.67 -6.60 -20.58
N ASN A 261 1.56 -5.64 -21.51
CA ASN A 261 2.05 -5.78 -22.88
C ASN A 261 3.07 -4.66 -23.19
N PRO A 262 4.38 -4.95 -23.13
CA PRO A 262 5.45 -3.98 -23.37
C PRO A 262 5.43 -3.31 -24.75
N ASP A 263 4.78 -3.93 -25.74
CA ASP A 263 4.65 -3.39 -27.10
C ASP A 263 3.54 -2.33 -27.21
N VAL A 264 2.75 -2.12 -26.16
CA VAL A 264 1.58 -1.22 -26.16
C VAL A 264 1.71 -0.19 -25.05
N ILE A 265 2.27 0.96 -25.39
CA ILE A 265 2.28 2.18 -24.58
C ILE A 265 1.61 3.33 -25.35
N TYR A 266 1.04 4.31 -24.65
CA TYR A 266 0.27 5.40 -25.25
C TYR A 266 0.91 6.77 -25.00
N PRO A 267 0.89 7.69 -25.97
CA PRO A 267 1.31 9.08 -25.73
C PRO A 267 0.57 9.69 -24.54
N GLY A 268 1.30 10.32 -23.63
CA GLY A 268 0.80 10.85 -22.36
C GLY A 268 0.81 9.87 -21.19
N GLN A 269 1.09 8.57 -21.42
CA GLN A 269 1.30 7.60 -20.36
C GLN A 269 2.56 7.96 -19.56
N VAL A 270 2.48 7.86 -18.23
CA VAL A 270 3.63 8.11 -17.34
C VAL A 270 4.34 6.78 -17.09
N ILE A 271 5.65 6.77 -17.35
CA ILE A 271 6.55 5.65 -17.09
C ILE A 271 7.49 6.09 -15.97
N VAL A 272 7.39 5.41 -14.84
CA VAL A 272 8.34 5.47 -13.73
C VAL A 272 9.65 4.83 -14.19
N ILE A 273 10.74 5.57 -14.00
CA ILE A 273 12.10 5.13 -14.26
C ILE A 273 12.81 5.15 -12.91
N ASP A 274 12.98 4.01 -12.26
CA ASP A 274 13.94 3.92 -11.16
C ASP A 274 15.35 3.77 -11.77
N GLY A 275 16.33 4.53 -11.27
CA GLY A 275 17.70 4.60 -11.80
C GLY A 275 18.52 3.31 -11.62
N VAL A 276 17.87 2.15 -11.64
CA VAL A 276 18.47 0.83 -11.52
C VAL A 276 18.78 0.41 -12.94
N ALA A 277 20.04 0.55 -13.31
CA ALA A 277 20.62 -0.36 -14.29
C ALA A 277 20.38 -1.79 -13.77
N SER A 278 19.49 -2.54 -14.41
CA SER A 278 19.21 -3.92 -14.02
C SER A 278 20.44 -4.79 -14.27
N GLY A 279 21.25 -4.95 -13.23
CA GLY A 279 22.26 -6.00 -13.07
C GLY A 279 23.45 -5.89 -14.00
N SER A 280 24.39 -4.98 -13.75
CA SER A 280 25.66 -4.96 -14.48
C SER A 280 26.37 -6.32 -14.41
N GLY A 281 26.61 -6.95 -15.57
CA GLY A 281 27.59 -8.03 -15.68
C GLY A 281 27.03 -9.44 -15.75
N GLN A 282 25.75 -9.65 -16.08
CA GLN A 282 25.37 -10.98 -16.52
C GLN A 282 26.01 -11.26 -17.88
N THR A 283 26.49 -12.48 -18.03
CA THR A 283 27.08 -12.95 -19.26
C THR A 283 26.38 -14.20 -19.75
N TYR A 284 26.33 -14.36 -21.06
CA TYR A 284 25.75 -15.50 -21.74
C TYR A 284 26.82 -16.14 -22.63
N THR A 285 26.99 -17.47 -22.49
CA THR A 285 27.84 -18.24 -23.38
C THR A 285 27.02 -18.73 -24.56
N ILE A 286 27.36 -18.25 -25.74
CA ILE A 286 26.66 -18.50 -27.00
C ILE A 286 26.67 -20.01 -27.30
N GLN A 287 25.50 -20.55 -27.59
CA GLN A 287 25.30 -21.95 -27.93
C GLN A 287 25.20 -22.14 -29.45
N SER A 288 25.43 -23.38 -29.89
CA SER A 288 25.31 -23.73 -31.31
C SER A 288 23.87 -23.55 -31.79
N GLY A 289 23.66 -22.60 -32.71
CA GLY A 289 22.33 -22.29 -33.26
C GLY A 289 21.73 -20.98 -32.75
N ASP A 290 22.40 -20.29 -31.83
CA ASP A 290 21.95 -18.98 -31.38
C ASP A 290 22.12 -17.91 -32.47
N THR A 291 21.28 -16.87 -32.37
CA THR A 291 21.42 -15.62 -33.10
C THR A 291 21.43 -14.47 -32.11
N LEU A 292 22.07 -13.35 -32.43
CA LEU A 292 22.11 -12.20 -31.52
C LEU A 292 20.68 -11.66 -31.26
N GLY A 293 19.78 -11.75 -32.24
CA GLY A 293 18.36 -11.45 -32.08
C GLY A 293 17.60 -12.43 -31.19
N GLY A 294 17.88 -13.73 -31.29
CA GLY A 294 17.30 -14.73 -30.40
C GLY A 294 17.76 -14.55 -28.95
N ILE A 295 19.05 -14.26 -28.76
CA ILE A 295 19.63 -13.96 -27.44
C ILE A 295 19.03 -12.66 -26.90
N ALA A 296 18.96 -11.60 -27.72
CA ALA A 296 18.33 -10.35 -27.36
C ALA A 296 16.88 -10.56 -26.91
N GLY A 297 16.08 -11.35 -27.63
CA GLY A 297 14.72 -11.69 -27.22
C GLY A 297 14.65 -12.53 -25.94
N MET A 298 15.60 -13.46 -25.73
CA MET A 298 15.67 -14.29 -24.53
C MET A 298 15.90 -13.48 -23.26
N PHE A 299 16.74 -12.45 -23.35
CA PHE A 299 17.07 -11.57 -22.22
C PHE A 299 16.34 -10.22 -22.29
N GLY A 300 15.39 -10.10 -23.22
CA GLY A 300 14.68 -8.88 -23.61
C GLY A 300 15.56 -7.63 -23.59
N THR A 301 16.54 -7.63 -24.47
CA THR A 301 17.29 -6.43 -24.86
C THR A 301 17.19 -6.31 -26.39
N SER A 302 17.91 -5.36 -27.00
CA SER A 302 17.95 -5.20 -28.44
C SER A 302 19.23 -5.76 -29.05
N VAL A 303 19.17 -6.14 -30.34
CA VAL A 303 20.35 -6.57 -31.10
C VAL A 303 21.41 -5.47 -31.14
N GLY A 304 20.98 -4.22 -31.31
CA GLY A 304 21.86 -3.05 -31.33
C GLY A 304 22.58 -2.87 -30.00
N HIS A 305 21.83 -2.96 -28.90
CA HIS A 305 22.39 -2.85 -27.55
C HIS A 305 23.40 -3.96 -27.26
N LEU A 306 23.07 -5.24 -27.54
CA LEU A 306 24.01 -6.35 -27.35
C LEU A 306 25.27 -6.20 -28.20
N ALA A 307 25.12 -5.73 -29.44
CA ALA A 307 26.24 -5.52 -30.33
C ALA A 307 27.17 -4.42 -29.80
N GLU A 308 26.61 -3.29 -29.37
CA GLU A 308 27.37 -2.17 -28.80
C GLU A 308 28.04 -2.54 -27.48
N LEU A 309 27.29 -3.16 -26.55
CA LEU A 309 27.77 -3.59 -25.24
C LEU A 309 28.99 -4.52 -25.32
N ASN A 310 29.05 -5.33 -26.37
CA ASN A 310 30.10 -6.32 -26.58
C ASN A 310 31.12 -5.95 -27.65
N GLY A 311 30.99 -4.77 -28.28
CA GLY A 311 31.86 -4.35 -29.38
C GLY A 311 31.79 -5.28 -30.61
N ILE A 312 30.62 -5.85 -30.89
CA ILE A 312 30.38 -6.72 -32.04
C ILE A 312 30.10 -5.82 -33.26
N GLU A 313 31.05 -5.76 -34.20
CA GLU A 313 30.91 -4.93 -35.41
C GLU A 313 29.82 -5.43 -36.37
N ASN A 314 29.60 -6.75 -36.42
CA ASN A 314 28.56 -7.36 -37.27
C ASN A 314 27.62 -8.23 -36.42
N PRO A 315 26.40 -7.75 -36.11
CA PRO A 315 25.40 -8.46 -35.32
C PRO A 315 24.96 -9.83 -35.85
N ASP A 316 25.13 -10.07 -37.16
CA ASP A 316 24.77 -11.34 -37.81
C ASP A 316 25.87 -12.42 -37.65
N VAL A 317 27.02 -12.08 -37.05
CA VAL A 317 28.16 -12.98 -36.89
C VAL A 317 28.55 -13.08 -35.42
N ILE A 318 28.17 -14.19 -34.80
CA ILE A 318 28.55 -14.58 -33.45
C ILE A 318 29.03 -16.03 -33.44
N TYR A 319 29.89 -16.41 -32.48
CA TYR A 319 30.48 -17.75 -32.43
C TYR A 319 30.06 -18.51 -31.17
N ALA A 320 29.63 -19.76 -31.36
CA ALA A 320 29.31 -20.64 -30.23
C ALA A 320 30.55 -20.87 -29.36
N GLY A 321 30.37 -20.76 -28.04
CA GLY A 321 31.42 -20.83 -27.03
C GLY A 321 31.92 -19.46 -26.57
N ASP A 322 31.64 -18.38 -27.31
CA ASP A 322 31.97 -17.02 -26.86
C ASP A 322 31.05 -16.59 -25.72
N THR A 323 31.59 -15.81 -24.79
CA THR A 323 30.84 -15.23 -23.67
C THR A 323 30.61 -13.74 -23.94
N ILE A 324 29.34 -13.33 -24.01
CA ILE A 324 28.93 -11.95 -24.20
C ILE A 324 28.22 -11.41 -22.96
N ARG A 325 28.37 -10.12 -22.68
CA ARG A 325 27.59 -9.37 -21.69
C ARG A 325 26.18 -9.18 -22.20
N ILE A 326 25.18 -9.33 -21.34
CA ILE A 326 23.77 -9.18 -21.70
C ILE A 326 23.06 -8.02 -20.98
N ASN A 327 23.75 -7.36 -20.04
CA ASN A 327 23.38 -6.13 -19.33
C ASN A 327 24.58 -5.53 -18.59
#